data_AF-A0A1I0KEK0-F1
#
_entry.id   AF-A0A1I0KEK0-F1
#
_cell.length_a   1.000
_cell.length_b   1.000
_cell.length_c   1.000
_cell.angle_alpha   90.00
_cell.angle_beta   90.00
_cell.angle_gamma   90.00
#
_symmetry.space_group_name_H-M   'P 1'
#
loop_
_entity.id
_entity.type
_entity.pdbx_description
1 polymer ?
#
loop_
_entity_poly.entity_id
_entity_poly.type
_entity_poly.pdbx_seq_one_letter_code
_entity_poly.pdbx_strand_id
1 'polypeptide(L)'
;MTEKRENACMWQDRKHHLWFPFSFTKYYITNDRLMVKEGLFTTTINETLLYRIVDLGFRQTLAGKLFGTGDIIVKAKVDATPEIILKNIKNPENVRNLISIAVEESCQRRNVVGKEFYGSDARGHMDLDGDGVCDFDGMEDNE
;
A
#
# COMPACT_ATOMS: atom_id res chain seq x y z
N MET A 1 18.10 19.12 9.50
CA MET A 1 17.86 19.40 8.07
C MET A 1 17.69 18.04 7.40
N THR A 2 16.54 17.41 7.64
CA THR A 2 16.35 15.98 7.35
C THR A 2 16.08 15.82 5.88
N GLU A 3 17.07 15.24 5.21
CA GLU A 3 17.11 14.76 3.84
C GLU A 3 15.71 14.55 3.25
N LYS A 4 15.33 15.49 2.39
CA LYS A 4 14.26 15.35 1.41
C LYS A 4 14.76 14.35 0.37
N ARG A 5 14.91 13.07 0.76
CA ARG A 5 15.16 11.99 -0.19
C ARG A 5 13.99 12.03 -1.16
N GLU A 6 14.30 12.24 -2.42
CA GLU A 6 13.33 12.12 -3.50
C GLU A 6 12.75 10.71 -3.41
N ASN A 7 11.56 10.62 -2.82
CA ASN A 7 10.73 9.45 -2.88
C ASN A 7 10.34 9.30 -4.35
N ALA A 8 11.15 8.57 -5.12
CA ALA A 8 10.88 8.29 -6.51
C ALA A 8 9.44 7.76 -6.61
N CYS A 9 8.60 8.51 -7.31
CA CYS A 9 7.20 8.15 -7.47
C CYS A 9 7.16 6.94 -8.40
N MET A 10 6.98 5.75 -7.83
CA MET A 10 6.95 4.50 -8.59
C MET A 10 5.68 4.39 -9.42
N TRP A 11 4.57 4.91 -8.89
CA TRP A 11 3.30 4.94 -9.60
C TRP A 11 2.46 6.12 -9.17
N GLN A 12 1.77 6.73 -10.12
CA GLN A 12 0.80 7.79 -9.88
C GLN A 12 -0.45 7.56 -10.71
N ASP A 13 -1.61 7.81 -10.12
CA ASP A 13 -2.87 7.82 -10.83
C ASP A 13 -3.88 8.76 -10.19
N ARG A 14 -5.01 8.95 -10.84
CA ARG A 14 -6.15 9.69 -10.33
C ARG A 14 -7.37 8.79 -10.30
N LYS A 15 -8.31 9.11 -9.44
CA LYS A 15 -9.63 8.46 -9.50
C LYS A 15 -10.26 8.78 -10.85
N HIS A 16 -10.62 7.74 -11.61
CA HIS A 16 -11.33 7.91 -12.87
C HIS A 16 -12.84 8.02 -12.62
N HIS A 17 -13.54 8.76 -13.46
CA HIS A 17 -14.98 8.65 -13.63
C HIS A 17 -15.22 7.89 -14.94
N LEU A 18 -15.64 6.63 -14.84
CA LEU A 18 -15.71 5.66 -15.95
C LEU A 18 -14.34 5.42 -16.61
N TRP A 19 -13.94 6.25 -17.58
CA TRP A 19 -12.62 6.22 -18.22
C TRP A 19 -11.87 7.56 -18.18
N PHE A 20 -12.51 8.65 -17.72
CA PHE A 20 -11.91 9.98 -17.68
C PHE A 20 -11.29 10.29 -16.32
N PRO A 21 -10.07 10.83 -16.24
CA PRO A 21 -9.39 11.15 -14.99
C PRO A 21 -9.87 12.51 -14.40
N PHE A 22 -11.18 12.78 -14.44
CA PHE A 22 -11.75 14.00 -13.88
C PHE A 22 -12.07 13.80 -12.40
N SER A 23 -11.02 13.82 -11.57
CA SER A 23 -11.17 13.91 -10.13
C SER A 23 -10.07 14.74 -9.50
N PHE A 24 -10.40 15.26 -8.32
CA PHE A 24 -9.46 15.95 -7.44
C PHE A 24 -8.74 14.97 -6.49
N THR A 25 -8.99 13.66 -6.65
CA THR A 25 -8.35 12.60 -5.88
C THR A 25 -7.17 12.05 -6.66
N LYS A 26 -5.98 12.17 -6.09
CA LYS A 26 -4.73 11.68 -6.67
C LYS A 26 -4.11 10.65 -5.73
N TYR A 27 -3.65 9.56 -6.32
CA TYR A 27 -2.99 8.47 -5.63
C TYR A 27 -1.54 8.41 -6.07
N TYR A 28 -0.64 8.24 -5.12
CA TYR A 28 0.79 8.14 -5.37
C TYR A 28 1.36 7.00 -4.55
N ILE A 29 2.20 6.18 -5.17
CA ILE A 29 2.97 5.15 -4.51
C ILE A 29 4.44 5.53 -4.63
N THR A 30 5.08 5.59 -3.48
CA THR A 30 6.51 5.81 -3.31
C THR A 30 7.15 4.56 -2.74
N ASN A 31 8.48 4.55 -2.62
CA ASN A 31 9.25 3.39 -2.13
C ASN A 31 8.82 2.87 -0.75
N ASP A 32 8.27 3.73 0.11
CA ASP A 32 7.91 3.38 1.49
C ASP A 32 6.49 3.82 1.89
N ARG A 33 5.79 4.59 1.04
CA ARG A 33 4.49 5.17 1.38
C ARG A 33 3.49 5.13 0.23
N LEU A 34 2.25 4.81 0.56
CA LEU A 34 1.06 5.10 -0.21
C LEU A 34 0.51 6.46 0.23
N MET A 35 0.29 7.38 -0.71
CA MET A 35 -0.25 8.71 -0.45
C MET A 35 -1.56 8.91 -1.20
N VAL A 36 -2.58 9.35 -0.47
CA VAL A 36 -3.90 9.67 -1.00
C VAL A 36 -4.15 11.16 -0.79
N LYS A 37 -4.18 11.92 -1.88
CA LYS A 37 -4.43 13.36 -1.87
C LYS A 37 -5.82 13.65 -2.39
N GLU A 38 -6.66 14.26 -1.58
CA GLU A 38 -8.05 14.59 -1.90
C GLU A 38 -8.34 16.05 -1.62
N GLY A 39 -9.16 16.70 -2.45
CA GLY A 39 -9.58 18.06 -2.15
C GLY A 39 -9.90 18.95 -3.35
N LEU A 40 -11.04 19.64 -3.28
CA LEU A 40 -11.40 20.71 -4.23
C LEU A 40 -11.07 22.10 -3.66
N PHE A 41 -11.61 22.43 -2.48
CA PHE A 41 -11.38 23.69 -1.77
C PHE A 41 -10.39 23.54 -0.61
N THR A 42 -10.43 22.40 0.06
CA THR A 42 -9.49 22.01 1.13
C THR A 42 -8.71 20.80 0.64
N THR A 43 -7.39 20.80 0.83
CA THR A 43 -6.53 19.67 0.48
C THR A 43 -6.22 18.83 1.71
N THR A 44 -6.58 17.55 1.66
CA THR A 44 -6.23 16.53 2.66
C THR A 44 -5.24 15.56 2.03
N ILE A 45 -4.16 15.26 2.76
CA ILE A 45 -3.15 14.27 2.34
C ILE A 45 -3.08 13.21 3.43
N ASN A 46 -3.49 11.99 3.09
CA ASN A 46 -3.36 10.83 3.95
C ASN A 46 -2.16 10.01 3.49
N GLU A 47 -1.28 9.66 4.42
CA GLU A 47 -0.10 8.84 4.16
C GLU A 47 -0.21 7.51 4.90
N THR A 48 0.13 6.43 4.23
CA THR A 48 0.20 5.10 4.81
C THR A 48 1.52 4.46 4.46
N LEU A 49 2.23 3.99 5.49
CA LEU A 49 3.50 3.30 5.31
C LEU A 49 3.25 1.93 4.70
N LEU A 50 4.00 1.58 3.65
CA LEU A 50 3.81 0.32 2.92
C LEU A 50 4.01 -0.89 3.81
N TYR A 51 5.02 -0.88 4.69
CA TYR A 51 5.25 -1.97 5.64
C TYR A 51 4.11 -2.20 6.65
N ARG A 52 3.15 -1.26 6.77
CA ARG A 52 1.95 -1.42 7.62
C ARG A 52 0.77 -2.00 6.87
N ILE A 53 0.86 -2.14 5.56
CA ILE A 53 -0.17 -2.77 4.74
C ILE A 53 -0.14 -4.26 5.05
N VAL A 54 -1.31 -4.78 5.38
CA VAL A 54 -1.57 -6.13 5.85
C VAL A 54 -2.20 -6.97 4.75
N ASP A 55 -3.17 -6.39 4.06
CA ASP A 55 -3.95 -7.10 3.04
C ASP A 55 -4.31 -6.15 1.89
N LEU A 56 -4.35 -6.72 0.69
CA LEU A 56 -4.64 -6.04 -0.57
C LEU A 56 -5.75 -6.80 -1.31
N GLY A 57 -6.94 -6.22 -1.31
CA GLY A 57 -8.08 -6.67 -2.09
C GLY A 57 -8.27 -5.82 -3.35
N PHE A 58 -9.11 -6.31 -4.26
CA PHE A 58 -9.67 -5.48 -5.30
C PHE A 58 -11.15 -5.82 -5.50
N ARG A 59 -11.92 -4.85 -5.98
CA ARG A 59 -13.33 -5.00 -6.29
C ARG A 59 -13.63 -4.35 -7.63
N GLN A 60 -14.39 -5.05 -8.48
CA GLN A 60 -14.77 -4.52 -9.79
C GLN A 60 -16.26 -4.66 -10.03
N THR A 61 -16.91 -3.57 -10.42
CA THR A 61 -18.32 -3.57 -10.84
C THR A 61 -18.46 -3.98 -12.30
N LEU A 62 -19.68 -4.30 -12.77
CA LEU A 62 -19.94 -4.63 -14.17
C LEU A 62 -19.52 -3.51 -15.13
N ALA A 63 -19.80 -2.25 -14.78
CA ALA A 63 -19.32 -1.10 -15.53
C ALA A 63 -17.79 -1.01 -15.50
N GLY A 64 -17.18 -1.23 -14.33
CA GLY A 64 -15.73 -1.27 -14.18
C GLY A 64 -15.06 -2.31 -15.08
N LYS A 65 -15.66 -3.51 -15.22
CA LYS A 65 -15.19 -4.56 -16.15
C LYS A 65 -15.19 -4.07 -17.60
N LEU A 66 -16.24 -3.37 -18.01
CA LEU A 66 -16.38 -2.85 -19.38
C LEU A 66 -15.37 -1.72 -19.67
N PHE A 67 -15.07 -0.87 -18.68
CA PHE A 67 -14.15 0.27 -18.83
C PHE A 67 -12.72 -0.01 -18.35
N GLY A 68 -12.42 -1.22 -17.87
CA GLY A 68 -11.11 -1.57 -17.33
C GLY A 68 -10.74 -0.83 -16.03
N THR A 69 -11.72 -0.39 -15.25
CA THR A 69 -11.51 0.30 -13.97
C THR A 69 -12.06 -0.49 -12.79
N GLY A 70 -11.52 -0.28 -11.59
CA GLY A 70 -12.03 -0.88 -10.36
C GLY A 70 -11.41 -0.28 -9.11
N ASP A 71 -11.82 -0.79 -7.96
CA ASP A 71 -11.39 -0.28 -6.66
C ASP A 71 -10.33 -1.22 -6.05
N ILE A 72 -9.29 -0.65 -5.44
CA ILE A 72 -8.29 -1.41 -4.68
C ILE A 72 -8.54 -1.14 -3.20
N ILE A 73 -8.63 -2.21 -2.42
CA ILE A 73 -8.91 -2.18 -0.99
C ILE A 73 -7.58 -2.46 -0.29
N VAL A 74 -7.08 -1.49 0.47
CA VAL A 74 -5.83 -1.57 1.20
C VAL A 74 -6.16 -1.62 2.68
N LYS A 75 -5.81 -2.72 3.35
CA LYS A 75 -5.95 -2.83 4.80
C LYS A 75 -4.61 -2.59 5.46
N ALA A 76 -4.59 -1.75 6.49
CA ALA A 76 -3.38 -1.42 7.23
C ALA A 76 -3.54 -1.69 8.73
N LYS A 77 -2.44 -2.05 9.38
CA LYS A 77 -2.37 -2.23 10.84
C LYS A 77 -2.34 -0.85 11.52
N VAL A 78 -3.50 -0.33 11.91
CA VAL A 78 -3.69 0.92 12.67
C VAL A 78 -4.85 0.80 13.65
N ASP A 79 -4.74 1.53 14.76
CA ASP A 79 -5.73 1.52 15.85
C ASP A 79 -7.07 2.20 15.49
N ALA A 80 -7.11 2.99 14.41
CA ALA A 80 -8.32 3.67 13.93
C ALA A 80 -8.40 3.69 12.39
N THR A 81 -9.56 3.25 11.87
CA THR A 81 -9.92 3.06 10.44
C THR A 81 -8.88 2.31 9.61
N PRO A 82 -8.95 0.96 9.57
CA PRO A 82 -7.92 0.12 8.98
C PRO A 82 -8.05 -0.06 7.46
N GLU A 83 -9.02 0.58 6.79
CA GLU A 83 -9.31 0.31 5.37
C GLU A 83 -9.26 1.59 4.52
N ILE A 84 -8.42 1.57 3.48
CA ILE A 84 -8.24 2.64 2.50
C ILE A 84 -8.68 2.11 1.14
N ILE A 85 -9.59 2.81 0.48
CA ILE A 85 -10.13 2.38 -0.82
C ILE A 85 -9.63 3.33 -1.91
N LEU A 86 -8.77 2.83 -2.80
CA LEU A 86 -8.36 3.53 -4.00
C LEU A 86 -9.43 3.30 -5.08
N LYS A 87 -10.25 4.33 -5.32
CA LYS A 87 -11.43 4.23 -6.17
C LYS A 87 -11.13 4.42 -7.65
N ASN A 88 -11.79 3.61 -8.50
CA ASN A 88 -11.76 3.69 -9.96
C ASN A 88 -10.35 3.85 -10.54
N ILE A 89 -9.47 2.95 -10.13
CA ILE A 89 -8.12 2.78 -10.66
C ILE A 89 -8.18 2.04 -12.00
N LYS A 90 -7.38 2.48 -12.97
CA LYS A 90 -7.27 1.80 -14.26
C LYS A 90 -6.43 0.53 -14.11
N ASN A 91 -6.89 -0.57 -14.68
CA ASN A 91 -6.26 -1.89 -14.58
C ASN A 91 -5.95 -2.25 -13.10
N PRO A 92 -6.99 -2.34 -12.24
CA PRO A 92 -6.82 -2.43 -10.80
C PRO A 92 -6.00 -3.66 -10.35
N GLU A 93 -6.06 -4.77 -11.11
CA GLU A 93 -5.28 -5.98 -10.85
C GLU A 93 -3.77 -5.74 -10.98
N ASN A 94 -3.33 -5.09 -12.06
CA ASN A 94 -1.92 -4.77 -12.27
C ASN A 94 -1.41 -3.81 -11.21
N VAL A 95 -2.21 -2.81 -10.84
CA VAL A 95 -1.85 -1.84 -9.81
C VAL A 95 -1.81 -2.50 -8.42
N ARG A 96 -2.74 -3.41 -8.10
CA ARG A 96 -2.68 -4.23 -6.88
C ARG A 96 -1.37 -5.00 -6.81
N ASN A 97 -0.98 -5.69 -7.88
CA ASN A 97 0.27 -6.45 -7.91
C ASN A 97 1.50 -5.54 -7.76
N LEU A 98 1.48 -4.35 -8.38
CA LEU A 98 2.52 -3.33 -8.17
C LEU A 98 2.63 -2.91 -6.69
N ILE A 99 1.49 -2.68 -6.02
CA ILE A 99 1.48 -2.35 -4.59
C ILE A 99 2.03 -3.51 -3.77
N SER A 100 1.67 -4.75 -4.08
CA SER A 100 2.18 -5.95 -3.39
C SER A 100 3.70 -6.02 -3.43
N ILE A 101 4.28 -5.89 -4.62
CA ILE A 101 5.74 -5.90 -4.82
C ILE A 101 6.39 -4.75 -4.03
N ALA A 102 5.82 -3.54 -4.08
CA ALA A 102 6.34 -2.40 -3.34
C ALA A 102 6.29 -2.59 -1.80
N VAL A 103 5.26 -3.28 -1.30
CA VAL A 103 5.13 -3.64 0.12
C VAL A 103 6.22 -4.63 0.52
N GLU A 104 6.42 -5.69 -0.26
CA GLU A 104 7.47 -6.69 -0.05
C GLU A 104 8.87 -6.05 -0.05
N GLU A 105 9.16 -5.19 -1.02
CA GLU A 105 10.43 -4.46 -1.09
C GLU A 105 10.65 -3.53 0.10
N SER A 106 9.61 -2.82 0.54
CA SER A 106 9.70 -1.94 1.73
C SER A 106 9.95 -2.76 3.00
N CYS A 107 9.34 -3.95 3.11
CA CYS A 107 9.60 -4.88 4.20
C CYS A 107 11.05 -5.38 4.17
N GLN A 108 11.54 -5.85 3.00
CA GLN A 108 12.90 -6.34 2.84
C GLN A 108 13.94 -5.25 3.14
N ARG A 109 13.73 -4.02 2.68
CA ARG A 109 14.63 -2.90 2.96
C ARG A 109 14.74 -2.62 4.45
N ARG A 110 13.62 -2.70 5.17
CA ARG A 110 13.60 -2.49 6.63
C ARG A 110 14.23 -3.68 7.39
N ASN A 111 14.07 -4.89 6.89
CA ASN A 111 14.73 -6.11 7.36
C ASN A 111 16.26 -6.02 7.22
N VAL A 112 16.76 -5.56 6.06
CA VAL A 112 18.19 -5.38 5.78
C VAL A 112 18.79 -4.34 6.73
N VAL A 113 18.12 -3.21 6.95
CA VAL A 113 18.56 -2.21 7.94
C VAL A 113 18.59 -2.81 9.36
N GLY A 114 17.66 -3.69 9.74
CA GLY A 114 17.74 -4.40 11.02
C GLY A 114 19.01 -5.26 11.15
N LYS A 115 19.35 -5.99 10.07
CA LYS A 115 20.52 -6.89 10.03
C LYS A 115 21.87 -6.16 10.07
N GLU A 116 21.97 -4.96 9.50
CA GLU A 116 23.23 -4.22 9.41
C GLU A 116 23.62 -3.50 10.71
N PHE A 117 22.64 -3.15 11.55
CA PHE A 117 22.87 -2.44 12.82
C PHE A 117 22.95 -3.38 14.03
N TYR A 118 22.34 -4.57 13.94
CA TYR A 118 22.40 -5.61 14.94
C TYR A 118 23.18 -6.79 14.33
N GLY A 119 24.50 -6.80 14.55
CA GLY A 119 25.44 -7.71 13.90
C GLY A 119 25.00 -9.18 13.92
N SER A 120 25.05 -9.81 12.73
CA SER A 120 25.03 -11.25 12.42
C SER A 120 23.98 -12.18 13.06
N ASP A 121 23.08 -11.72 13.93
CA ASP A 121 22.04 -12.54 14.58
C ASP A 121 20.68 -11.84 14.73
N ALA A 122 20.39 -10.84 13.92
CA ALA A 122 19.08 -10.18 13.89
C ALA A 122 18.53 -10.12 12.46
N ARG A 123 18.00 -11.25 11.98
CA ARG A 123 17.28 -11.27 10.71
C ARG A 123 15.90 -10.66 10.90
N GLY A 124 15.71 -9.41 10.48
CA GLY A 124 14.42 -8.69 10.53
C GLY A 124 13.28 -9.24 9.66
N HIS A 125 12.97 -10.53 9.71
CA HIS A 125 11.56 -10.87 9.86
C HIS A 125 11.17 -10.37 11.26
N MET A 126 10.01 -9.72 11.44
CA MET A 126 9.44 -9.73 12.79
C MET A 126 8.82 -11.12 12.93
N ASP A 127 9.71 -12.05 13.20
CA ASP A 127 9.45 -13.39 13.71
C ASP A 127 9.37 -13.21 15.22
N LEU A 128 8.17 -12.83 15.69
CA LEU A 128 7.87 -12.60 17.09
C LEU A 128 7.94 -13.91 17.89
N ASP A 129 7.77 -15.07 17.24
CA ASP A 129 7.77 -16.39 17.89
C ASP A 129 9.00 -17.29 17.63
N GLY A 130 9.82 -16.99 16.63
CA GLY A 130 11.13 -17.60 16.36
C GLY A 130 11.15 -18.75 15.35
N ASP A 131 10.16 -18.90 14.48
CA ASP A 131 10.02 -20.05 13.56
C ASP A 131 10.71 -19.89 12.18
N GLY A 132 11.24 -18.70 11.87
CA GLY A 132 11.89 -18.39 10.59
C GLY A 132 10.95 -18.05 9.43
N VAL A 133 9.65 -17.87 9.70
CA VAL A 133 8.59 -17.36 8.81
C VAL A 133 8.28 -15.91 9.18
N CYS A 134 7.66 -15.15 8.26
CA CYS A 134 7.27 -13.77 8.56
C CYS A 134 6.00 -13.92 9.38
N ASP A 135 5.95 -13.39 10.61
CA ASP A 135 4.71 -13.38 11.39
C ASP A 135 3.74 -12.35 10.80
N PHE A 136 3.15 -12.77 9.69
CA PHE A 136 1.89 -12.27 9.21
C PHE A 136 1.17 -13.34 8.39
N ASP A 137 0.89 -14.48 9.01
CA ASP A 137 -0.39 -15.18 8.81
C ASP A 137 -1.25 -14.85 10.04
N GLY A 138 -2.12 -13.85 9.89
CA GLY A 138 -3.00 -13.41 10.96
C GLY A 138 -4.32 -14.18 10.97
N MET A 139 -4.38 -15.17 11.87
CA MET A 139 -5.56 -15.68 12.59
C MET A 139 -6.38 -16.82 11.93
N GLU A 140 -6.30 -17.99 12.59
CA GLU A 140 -7.38 -18.96 12.67
C GLU A 140 -8.69 -18.28 13.12
N ASP A 141 -9.75 -18.49 12.34
CA ASP A 141 -11.12 -18.37 12.84
C ASP A 141 -11.65 -19.79 13.10
N ASN A 142 -11.89 -20.08 14.38
CA ASN A 142 -12.50 -21.31 14.89
C ASN A 142 -13.78 -21.74 14.15
N GLU A 143 -13.86 -23.01 13.76
CA GLU A 143 -14.89 -23.96 14.24
C GLU A 143 -14.38 -25.41 14.15
#